data_AF-A0A672LWK8-F1
#
_entry.id   AF-A0A672LWK8-F1
#
_cell.length_a   1.000
_cell.length_b   1.000
_cell.length_c   1.000
_cell.angle_alpha   90.00
_cell.angle_beta   90.00
_cell.angle_gamma   90.00
#
_symmetry.space_group_name_H-M   'P 1'
#
loop_
_entity.id
_entity.type
_entity.pdbx_description
1 polymer ?
#
loop_
_entity_poly.entity_id
_entity_poly.type
_entity_poly.pdbx_seq_one_letter_code
_entity_poly.pdbx_strand_id
1 'polypeptide(L)'
;MTVVFCDVHYHPFVLQKQLKKTKKTFQQRIQQREKDLKQLREAVKFNKRSAQTAVEDSERIFTELIRSIERSRSELIRLIRDQEKTAVSRAEGRLERLEQEINDLRRRDAELEQLSHTQDHIQFLQSFQSLSAPPESTDINDDSFSSLVSFDDLRESVHQLRDKLEDFCKEELKKISDRVTFTNIVPRTRNDFLQYSHQLTLDLNTLNKFLCLSGSNRVITDTDTVQSYPDHPDRFDYWDQVLCRESVCGRCYWELPWGLGAKMPLNWTKMPLHKQIKSITSVANKV
;
A
#
# COMPACT_ATOMS: atom_id res chain seq x y z
N MET A 1 67.42 -59.60 -12.23
CA MET A 1 66.43 -58.88 -11.41
C MET A 1 66.80 -57.40 -11.48
N THR A 2 66.16 -56.66 -12.37
CA THR A 2 66.44 -55.24 -12.58
C THR A 2 65.65 -54.45 -11.55
N VAL A 3 66.33 -53.91 -10.55
CA VAL A 3 65.73 -52.95 -9.61
C VAL A 3 65.64 -51.63 -10.36
N VAL A 4 64.43 -51.28 -10.81
CA VAL A 4 64.11 -49.93 -11.27
C VAL A 4 63.93 -49.08 -10.01
N PHE A 5 64.93 -48.27 -9.69
CA PHE A 5 64.76 -47.20 -8.71
C PHE A 5 63.81 -46.17 -9.33
N CYS A 6 62.62 -46.04 -8.76
CA CYS A 6 61.74 -44.89 -9.00
C CYS A 6 62.43 -43.65 -8.41
N ASP A 7 63.11 -42.86 -9.24
CA ASP A 7 63.49 -41.50 -8.89
C ASP A 7 62.23 -40.62 -8.85
N VAL A 8 61.55 -40.61 -7.70
CA VAL A 8 60.64 -39.52 -7.35
C VAL A 8 61.50 -38.36 -6.85
N HIS A 9 62.31 -37.78 -7.73
CA HIS A 9 62.95 -36.49 -7.48
C HIS A 9 61.92 -35.38 -7.71
N TYR A 10 61.00 -35.22 -6.76
CA TYR A 10 60.13 -34.05 -6.69
C TYR A 10 60.98 -32.83 -6.30
N HIS A 11 61.42 -32.08 -7.30
CA HIS A 11 62.49 -31.10 -7.22
C HIS A 11 62.10 -29.87 -6.37
N PRO A 12 62.77 -29.57 -5.23
CA PRO A 12 62.46 -28.45 -4.33
C PRO A 12 62.38 -27.07 -5.03
N PHE A 13 63.13 -26.91 -6.12
CA PHE A 13 63.14 -25.70 -6.95
C PHE A 13 61.78 -25.40 -7.62
N VAL A 14 61.03 -26.42 -8.04
CA VAL A 14 59.70 -26.26 -8.67
C VAL A 14 58.70 -25.75 -7.64
N LEU A 15 58.73 -26.33 -6.43
CA LEU A 15 57.91 -25.90 -5.30
C LEU A 15 58.24 -24.46 -4.88
N GLN A 16 59.52 -24.07 -4.87
CA GLN A 16 59.93 -22.71 -4.53
C GLN A 16 59.44 -21.67 -5.57
N LYS A 17 59.44 -22.02 -6.86
CA LYS A 17 58.89 -21.17 -7.94
C LYS A 17 57.37 -21.04 -7.84
N GLN A 18 56.67 -22.14 -7.54
CA GLN A 18 55.23 -22.11 -7.30
C GLN A 18 54.88 -21.25 -6.07
N LEU A 19 55.61 -21.40 -4.96
CA LEU A 19 55.42 -20.59 -3.75
C LEU A 19 55.53 -19.08 -4.03
N LYS A 20 56.55 -18.66 -4.79
CA LYS A 20 56.73 -17.26 -5.19
C LYS A 20 55.56 -16.75 -6.04
N LYS A 21 55.05 -17.57 -6.98
CA LYS A 21 53.89 -17.23 -7.81
C LYS A 21 52.62 -17.09 -6.96
N THR A 22 52.35 -18.05 -6.10
CA THR A 22 51.21 -18.04 -5.18
C THR A 22 51.25 -16.84 -4.23
N LYS A 23 52.43 -16.52 -3.67
CA LYS A 23 52.61 -15.33 -2.82
C LYS A 23 52.28 -14.03 -3.57
N LYS A 24 52.74 -13.87 -4.81
CA LYS A 24 52.43 -12.69 -5.64
C LYS A 24 50.92 -12.60 -5.93
N THR A 25 50.27 -13.72 -6.24
CA THR A 25 48.82 -13.76 -6.46
C THR A 25 48.05 -13.37 -5.19
N PHE A 26 48.47 -13.85 -4.02
CA PHE A 26 47.82 -13.44 -2.76
C PHE A 26 48.02 -11.96 -2.46
N GLN A 27 49.21 -11.40 -2.67
CA GLN A 27 49.46 -9.97 -2.48
C GLN A 27 48.56 -9.10 -3.37
N GLN A 28 48.39 -9.46 -4.64
CA GLN A 28 47.48 -8.76 -5.56
C GLN A 28 46.02 -8.85 -5.09
N ARG A 29 45.57 -10.04 -4.64
CA ARG A 29 44.21 -10.22 -4.11
C ARG A 29 44.00 -9.42 -2.84
N ILE A 30 44.98 -9.34 -1.95
CA ILE A 30 44.91 -8.54 -0.72
C ILE A 30 44.72 -7.06 -1.08
N GLN A 31 45.57 -6.51 -1.95
CA GLN A 31 45.46 -5.11 -2.40
C GLN A 31 44.09 -4.80 -3.04
N GLN A 32 43.58 -5.70 -3.88
CA GLN A 32 42.26 -5.55 -4.46
C GLN A 32 41.17 -5.54 -3.39
N ARG A 33 41.23 -6.49 -2.43
CA ARG A 33 40.24 -6.57 -1.35
C ARG A 33 40.31 -5.38 -0.40
N GLU A 34 41.48 -4.81 -0.15
CA GLU A 34 41.63 -3.57 0.61
C GLU A 34 40.96 -2.38 -0.10
N LYS A 35 41.09 -2.30 -1.43
CA LYS A 35 40.39 -1.30 -2.25
C LYS A 35 38.87 -1.49 -2.21
N ASP A 36 38.39 -2.72 -2.44
CA ASP A 36 36.96 -3.06 -2.39
C ASP A 36 36.37 -2.71 -1.00
N LEU A 37 37.11 -3.03 0.06
CA LEU A 37 36.72 -2.76 1.44
C LEU A 37 36.64 -1.26 1.73
N LYS A 38 37.55 -0.44 1.19
CA LYS A 38 37.47 1.02 1.29
C LYS A 38 36.23 1.57 0.58
N GLN A 39 35.97 1.14 -0.65
CA GLN A 39 34.80 1.56 -1.41
C GLN A 39 33.49 1.15 -0.72
N LEU A 40 33.42 -0.07 -0.19
CA LEU A 40 32.26 -0.55 0.55
C LEU A 40 32.01 0.29 1.81
N ARG A 41 33.06 0.66 2.56
CA ARG A 41 32.93 1.54 3.72
C ARG A 41 32.37 2.91 3.35
N GLU A 42 32.78 3.48 2.23
CA GLU A 42 32.27 4.76 1.73
C GLU A 42 30.79 4.63 1.29
N ALA A 43 30.45 3.57 0.56
CA ALA A 43 29.07 3.29 0.15
C ALA A 43 28.13 3.10 1.34
N VAL A 44 28.55 2.37 2.39
CA VAL A 44 27.78 2.19 3.62
C VAL A 44 27.56 3.52 4.33
N LYS A 45 28.60 4.37 4.44
CA LYS A 45 28.47 5.71 5.04
C LYS A 45 27.51 6.59 4.25
N PHE A 46 27.60 6.56 2.92
CA PHE A 46 26.71 7.30 2.04
C PHE A 46 25.25 6.84 2.20
N ASN A 47 25.00 5.53 2.18
CA ASN A 47 23.66 4.98 2.37
C ASN A 47 23.08 5.37 3.74
N LYS A 48 23.88 5.30 4.82
CA LYS A 48 23.45 5.74 6.16
C LYS A 48 23.04 7.21 6.18
N ARG A 49 23.84 8.09 5.57
CA ARG A 49 23.51 9.53 5.48
C ARG A 49 22.25 9.76 4.65
N SER A 50 22.13 9.10 3.51
CA SER A 50 20.95 9.21 2.64
C SER A 50 19.67 8.75 3.34
N ALA A 51 19.74 7.64 4.09
CA ALA A 51 18.60 7.15 4.87
C ALA A 51 18.20 8.14 5.97
N GLN A 52 19.19 8.69 6.68
CA GLN A 52 18.94 9.71 7.70
C GLN A 52 18.27 10.96 7.12
N THR A 53 18.76 11.48 6.00
CA THR A 53 18.14 12.63 5.31
C THR A 53 16.70 12.32 4.89
N ALA A 54 16.43 11.12 4.36
CA ALA A 54 15.08 10.73 3.99
C ALA A 54 14.12 10.69 5.20
N VAL A 55 14.61 10.26 6.36
CA VAL A 55 13.83 10.30 7.62
C VAL A 55 13.55 11.74 8.05
N GLU A 56 14.57 12.59 8.09
CA GLU A 56 14.45 14.00 8.48
C GLU A 56 13.47 14.77 7.57
N ASP A 57 13.56 14.56 6.25
CA ASP A 57 12.63 15.15 5.30
C ASP A 57 11.19 14.64 5.50
N SER A 58 11.03 13.34 5.77
CA SER A 58 9.71 12.76 6.05
C SER A 58 9.10 13.34 7.32
N GLU A 59 9.87 13.43 8.41
CA GLU A 59 9.43 14.02 9.67
C GLU A 59 9.02 15.49 9.49
N ARG A 60 9.78 16.26 8.72
CA ARG A 60 9.45 17.66 8.39
C ARG A 60 8.11 17.76 7.66
N ILE A 61 7.90 16.95 6.62
CA ILE A 61 6.66 16.95 5.83
C ILE A 61 5.46 16.58 6.70
N PHE A 62 5.56 15.52 7.51
CA PHE A 62 4.46 15.13 8.41
C PHE A 62 4.17 16.20 9.46
N THR A 63 5.20 16.89 9.97
CA THR A 63 5.02 18.01 10.89
C THR A 63 4.25 19.17 10.23
N GLU A 64 4.56 19.50 8.97
CA GLU A 64 3.83 20.53 8.21
C GLU A 64 2.36 20.13 7.99
N LEU A 65 2.09 18.85 7.68
CA LEU A 65 0.73 18.33 7.52
C LEU A 65 -0.07 18.40 8.82
N ILE A 66 0.52 17.99 9.96
CA ILE A 66 -0.13 18.06 11.27
C ILE A 66 -0.52 19.51 11.58
N ARG A 67 0.39 20.46 11.38
CA ARG A 67 0.10 21.89 11.58
C ARG A 67 -1.05 22.39 10.67
N SER A 68 -1.11 21.92 9.43
CA SER A 68 -2.21 22.26 8.53
C SER A 68 -3.55 21.76 9.05
N ILE A 69 -3.61 20.51 9.51
CA ILE A 69 -4.81 19.90 10.08
C ILE A 69 -5.25 20.64 11.36
N GLU A 70 -4.31 21.01 12.22
CA GLU A 70 -4.59 21.78 13.45
C GLU A 70 -5.16 23.18 13.15
N ARG A 71 -4.67 23.85 12.11
CA ARG A 71 -5.24 25.13 11.65
C ARG A 71 -6.67 24.94 11.16
N SER A 72 -6.91 23.98 10.27
CA SER A 72 -8.26 23.70 9.75
C SER A 72 -9.23 23.30 10.87
N ARG A 73 -8.78 22.52 11.87
CA ARG A 73 -9.56 22.21 13.07
C ARG A 73 -9.97 23.49 13.81
N SER A 74 -9.03 24.41 14.00
CA SER A 74 -9.28 25.66 14.73
C SER A 74 -10.27 26.56 13.99
N GLU A 75 -10.15 26.65 12.66
CA GLU A 75 -11.08 27.39 11.80
C GLU A 75 -12.50 26.82 11.88
N LEU A 76 -12.64 25.50 11.80
CA LEU A 76 -13.93 24.82 11.91
C LEU A 76 -14.59 25.06 13.27
N ILE A 77 -13.84 24.89 14.37
CA ILE A 77 -14.36 25.14 15.72
C ILE A 77 -14.82 26.59 15.85
N ARG A 78 -14.04 27.55 15.35
CA ARG A 78 -14.40 28.97 15.38
C ARG A 78 -15.71 29.21 14.63
N LEU A 79 -15.87 28.66 13.43
CA LEU A 79 -17.10 28.81 12.63
C LEU A 79 -18.34 28.27 13.37
N ILE A 80 -18.22 27.12 14.03
CA ILE A 80 -19.31 26.54 14.84
C ILE A 80 -19.70 27.49 15.97
N ARG A 81 -18.70 28.00 16.70
CA ARG A 81 -18.94 28.90 17.85
C ARG A 81 -19.51 30.25 17.43
N ASP A 82 -19.06 30.81 16.31
CA ASP A 82 -19.58 32.07 15.78
C ASP A 82 -21.06 31.93 15.34
N GLN A 83 -21.40 30.79 14.72
CA GLN A 83 -22.77 30.47 14.33
C GLN A 83 -23.67 30.22 15.54
N GLU A 84 -23.21 29.44 16.52
CA GLU A 84 -23.89 29.20 17.80
C GLU A 84 -24.19 30.54 18.50
N LYS A 85 -23.18 31.40 18.65
CA LYS A 85 -23.32 32.69 19.31
C LYS A 85 -24.37 33.57 18.61
N THR A 86 -24.36 33.62 17.28
CA THR A 86 -25.31 34.42 16.50
C THR A 86 -26.74 33.87 16.63
N ALA A 87 -26.90 32.55 16.60
CA ALA A 87 -28.20 31.90 16.78
C ALA A 87 -28.75 32.15 18.20
N VAL A 88 -27.90 32.02 19.23
CA VAL A 88 -28.26 32.26 20.63
C VAL A 88 -28.65 33.73 20.85
N SER A 89 -27.84 34.69 20.42
CA SER A 89 -28.18 36.12 20.59
C SER A 89 -29.47 36.51 19.88
N ARG A 90 -29.79 35.90 18.73
CA ARG A 90 -31.07 36.09 18.05
C ARG A 90 -32.23 35.51 18.86
N ALA A 91 -32.06 34.34 19.44
CA ALA A 91 -33.08 33.68 20.26
C ALA A 91 -33.33 34.47 21.56
N GLU A 92 -32.27 34.91 22.25
CA GLU A 92 -32.36 35.74 23.45
C GLU A 92 -33.14 37.05 23.18
N GLY A 93 -32.84 37.77 22.10
CA GLY A 93 -33.58 38.97 21.72
C GLY A 93 -35.02 38.73 21.26
N ARG A 94 -35.41 37.48 20.96
CA ARG A 94 -36.81 37.09 20.74
C ARG A 94 -37.49 36.76 22.07
N LEU A 95 -36.79 36.07 22.99
CA LEU A 95 -37.28 35.78 24.34
C LEU A 95 -37.63 37.06 25.09
N GLU A 96 -36.73 38.05 25.10
CA GLU A 96 -36.95 39.33 25.79
C GLU A 96 -38.18 40.08 25.23
N ARG A 97 -38.37 40.06 23.90
CA ARG A 97 -39.56 40.67 23.28
C ARG A 97 -40.86 39.95 23.64
N LEU A 98 -40.85 38.61 23.67
CA LEU A 98 -42.01 37.82 24.08
C LEU A 98 -42.34 38.04 25.56
N GLU A 99 -41.33 38.13 26.43
CA GLU A 99 -41.54 38.44 27.85
C GLU A 99 -42.19 39.82 28.02
N GLN A 100 -41.74 40.83 27.27
CA GLN A 100 -42.34 42.16 27.29
C GLN A 100 -43.79 42.16 26.79
N GLU A 101 -44.07 41.45 25.68
CA GLU A 101 -45.42 41.31 25.13
C GLU A 101 -46.38 40.61 26.13
N ILE A 102 -45.92 39.54 26.78
CA ILE A 102 -46.69 38.86 27.84
C ILE A 102 -47.00 39.80 29.00
N ASN A 103 -46.03 40.61 29.43
CA ASN A 103 -46.23 41.57 30.51
C ASN A 103 -47.21 42.69 30.13
N ASP A 104 -47.13 43.18 28.89
CA ASP A 104 -48.05 44.18 28.36
C ASP A 104 -49.48 43.64 28.24
N LEU A 105 -49.63 42.39 27.77
CA LEU A 105 -50.92 41.70 27.72
C LEU A 105 -51.49 41.48 29.12
N ARG A 106 -50.69 40.99 30.08
CA ARG A 106 -51.12 40.82 31.49
C ARG A 106 -51.59 42.12 32.13
N ARG A 107 -50.91 43.24 31.83
CA ARG A 107 -51.32 44.56 32.32
C ARG A 107 -52.69 44.95 31.75
N ARG A 108 -52.90 44.82 30.44
CA ARG A 108 -54.19 45.15 29.81
C ARG A 108 -55.31 44.23 30.26
N ASP A 109 -55.03 42.95 30.45
CA ASP A 109 -55.98 41.98 30.99
C ASP A 109 -56.47 42.44 32.38
N ALA A 110 -55.56 42.85 33.27
CA ALA A 110 -55.92 43.40 34.57
C ALA A 110 -56.71 44.73 34.47
N GLU A 111 -56.38 45.61 33.52
CA GLU A 111 -57.13 46.86 33.26
C GLU A 111 -58.55 46.57 32.73
N LEU A 112 -58.71 45.58 31.85
CA LEU A 112 -60.01 45.13 31.34
C LEU A 112 -60.86 44.51 32.46
N GLU A 113 -60.26 43.70 33.33
CA GLU A 113 -60.94 43.15 34.51
C GLU A 113 -61.44 44.26 35.42
N GLN A 114 -60.64 45.30 35.70
CA GLN A 114 -61.10 46.46 36.47
C GLN A 114 -62.24 47.21 35.76
N LEU A 115 -62.14 47.39 34.44
CA LEU A 115 -63.15 48.10 33.67
C LEU A 115 -64.50 47.37 33.68
N SER A 116 -64.50 46.03 33.67
CA SER A 116 -65.72 45.21 33.72
C SER A 116 -66.58 45.45 34.97
N HIS A 117 -65.96 45.92 36.06
CA HIS A 117 -66.63 46.23 37.33
C HIS A 117 -67.07 47.72 37.43
N THR A 118 -66.88 48.52 36.37
CA THR A 118 -67.19 49.96 36.39
C THR A 118 -68.67 50.22 36.09
N GLN A 119 -69.35 50.96 36.97
CA GLN A 119 -70.78 51.30 36.81
C GLN A 119 -71.04 52.54 35.92
N ASP A 120 -70.01 53.38 35.69
CA ASP A 120 -70.11 54.56 34.82
C ASP A 120 -69.94 54.16 33.35
N HIS A 121 -71.05 54.19 32.61
CA HIS A 121 -71.08 53.80 31.21
C HIS A 121 -70.31 54.73 30.27
N ILE A 122 -70.10 55.99 30.63
CA ILE A 122 -69.32 56.94 29.81
C ILE A 122 -67.83 56.63 29.96
N GLN A 123 -67.37 56.43 31.19
CA GLN A 123 -65.99 56.02 31.47
C GLN A 123 -65.69 54.64 30.85
N PHE A 124 -66.64 53.70 30.92
CA PHE A 124 -66.54 52.40 30.29
C PHE A 124 -66.25 52.50 28.79
N LEU A 125 -67.08 53.26 28.05
CA LEU A 125 -66.94 53.41 26.60
C LEU A 125 -65.62 54.07 26.20
N GLN A 126 -65.17 55.08 26.95
CA GLN A 126 -63.90 55.77 26.68
C GLN A 126 -62.69 54.86 26.91
N SER A 127 -62.63 54.16 28.04
CA SER A 127 -61.50 53.28 28.38
C SER A 127 -61.47 52.01 27.53
N PHE A 128 -62.63 51.43 27.21
CA PHE A 128 -62.70 50.24 26.35
C PHE A 128 -62.17 50.52 24.94
N GLN A 129 -62.47 51.71 24.39
CA GLN A 129 -61.99 52.09 23.07
C GLN A 129 -60.45 52.18 23.02
N SER A 130 -59.80 52.65 24.09
CA SER A 130 -58.33 52.66 24.20
C SER A 130 -57.70 51.28 24.41
N LEU A 131 -58.35 50.40 25.18
CA LEU A 131 -57.84 49.06 25.50
C LEU A 131 -58.05 48.02 24.38
N SER A 132 -59.08 48.22 23.56
CA SER A 132 -59.43 47.32 22.45
C SER A 132 -58.46 47.37 21.27
N ALA A 133 -57.61 48.39 21.18
CA ALA A 133 -56.57 48.46 20.16
C ALA A 133 -55.47 47.43 20.48
N PRO A 134 -55.07 46.56 19.52
CA PRO A 134 -53.93 45.68 19.72
C PRO A 134 -52.68 46.49 20.13
N PRO A 135 -51.75 45.92 20.91
CA PRO A 135 -50.40 46.48 20.96
C PRO A 135 -49.88 46.60 19.53
N GLU A 136 -48.94 47.52 19.26
CA GLU A 136 -48.17 47.46 18.02
C GLU A 136 -47.41 46.13 18.03
N SER A 137 -48.08 45.06 17.59
CA SER A 137 -47.46 43.80 17.30
C SER A 137 -46.66 44.07 16.05
N THR A 138 -45.34 44.07 16.17
CA THR A 138 -44.47 43.91 15.01
C THR A 138 -44.65 42.48 14.53
N ASP A 139 -45.78 42.26 13.85
CA ASP A 139 -46.11 41.03 13.15
C ASP A 139 -45.22 40.98 11.91
N ILE A 140 -43.95 40.61 12.14
CA ILE A 140 -42.98 40.36 11.09
C ILE A 140 -42.32 39.01 11.42
N ASN A 141 -42.94 38.01 10.78
CA ASN A 141 -42.51 36.65 10.57
C ASN A 141 -42.29 35.82 11.84
N ASP A 142 -43.38 35.13 12.19
CA ASP A 142 -43.44 33.85 12.90
C ASP A 142 -42.71 32.71 12.16
N ASP A 143 -42.23 32.97 10.94
CA ASP A 143 -41.51 31.96 10.19
C ASP A 143 -40.05 31.87 10.63
N SER A 144 -39.80 30.83 11.44
CA SER A 144 -38.56 30.07 11.52
C SER A 144 -37.92 30.01 12.91
N PHE A 145 -38.64 29.41 13.86
CA PHE A 145 -37.99 28.51 14.82
C PHE A 145 -37.19 27.38 14.11
N SER A 146 -37.40 27.17 12.80
CA SER A 146 -36.77 26.12 11.99
C SER A 146 -35.28 26.30 11.69
N SER A 147 -34.65 27.41 12.07
CA SER A 147 -33.20 27.62 11.86
C SER A 147 -32.36 27.51 13.13
N LEU A 148 -32.81 26.78 14.15
CA LEU A 148 -31.88 26.19 15.10
C LEU A 148 -31.06 25.14 14.33
N VAL A 149 -29.91 25.59 13.83
CA VAL A 149 -29.01 24.81 12.98
C VAL A 149 -28.75 23.45 13.63
N SER A 150 -29.28 22.39 13.04
CA SER A 150 -28.91 21.04 13.44
C SER A 150 -27.45 20.83 13.09
N PHE A 151 -26.64 20.49 14.11
CA PHE A 151 -25.23 20.16 13.93
C PHE A 151 -25.03 18.69 13.54
N ASP A 152 -26.10 17.92 13.33
CA ASP A 152 -26.01 16.51 12.93
C ASP A 152 -25.37 16.36 11.55
N ASP A 153 -25.82 17.15 10.56
CA ASP A 153 -25.25 17.14 9.20
C ASP A 153 -23.77 17.56 9.19
N LEU A 154 -23.42 18.52 10.06
CA LEU A 154 -22.03 18.94 10.24
C LEU A 154 -21.18 17.82 10.84
N ARG A 155 -21.67 17.16 11.89
CA ARG A 155 -20.99 16.03 12.54
C ARG A 155 -20.73 14.92 11.54
N GLU A 156 -21.74 14.59 10.73
CA GLU A 156 -21.63 13.59 9.66
C GLU A 156 -20.58 14.00 8.62
N SER A 157 -20.56 15.26 8.19
CA SER A 157 -19.55 15.79 7.28
C SER A 157 -18.12 15.67 7.83
N VAL A 158 -17.94 15.90 9.14
CA VAL A 158 -16.64 15.73 9.83
C VAL A 158 -16.24 14.25 9.90
N HIS A 159 -17.18 13.35 10.14
CA HIS A 159 -16.92 11.90 10.09
C HIS A 159 -16.48 11.47 8.69
N GLN A 160 -17.15 11.92 7.64
CA GLN A 160 -16.77 11.62 6.26
C GLN A 160 -15.40 12.17 5.90
N LEU A 161 -15.04 13.36 6.38
CA LEU A 161 -13.70 13.93 6.21
C LEU A 161 -12.64 13.03 6.86
N ARG A 162 -12.87 12.58 8.09
CA ARG A 162 -11.97 11.66 8.79
C ARG A 162 -11.76 10.38 7.98
N ASP A 163 -12.85 9.74 7.55
CA ASP A 163 -12.77 8.44 6.86
C ASP A 163 -11.98 8.55 5.55
N LYS A 164 -12.27 9.60 4.76
CA LYS A 164 -11.51 9.88 3.52
C LYS A 164 -10.03 10.12 3.77
N LEU A 165 -9.69 10.87 4.83
CA LEU A 165 -8.30 11.14 5.18
C LEU A 165 -7.58 9.87 5.63
N GLU A 166 -8.23 9.04 6.44
CA GLU A 166 -7.67 7.79 6.95
C GLU A 166 -7.42 6.79 5.81
N ASP A 167 -8.38 6.63 4.90
CA ASP A 167 -8.26 5.74 3.75
C ASP A 167 -7.15 6.20 2.81
N PHE A 168 -7.10 7.50 2.51
CA PHE A 168 -6.02 8.09 1.71
C PHE A 168 -4.65 7.86 2.35
N CYS A 169 -4.52 8.12 3.65
CA CYS A 169 -3.27 7.88 4.38
C CYS A 169 -2.86 6.41 4.33
N LYS A 170 -3.79 5.47 4.55
CA LYS A 170 -3.50 4.03 4.49
C LYS A 170 -2.97 3.62 3.11
N GLU A 171 -3.61 4.08 2.04
CA GLU A 171 -3.20 3.75 0.67
C GLU A 171 -1.80 4.29 0.34
N GLU A 172 -1.57 5.57 0.60
CA GLU A 172 -0.30 6.22 0.24
C GLU A 172 0.86 5.71 1.11
N LEU A 173 0.64 5.51 2.42
CA LEU A 173 1.66 4.94 3.31
C LEU A 173 2.04 3.52 2.89
N LYS A 174 1.09 2.72 2.40
CA LYS A 174 1.36 1.40 1.84
C LYS A 174 2.26 1.50 0.60
N LYS A 175 1.96 2.40 -0.35
CA LYS A 175 2.80 2.62 -1.54
C LYS A 175 4.22 3.06 -1.17
N ILE A 176 4.36 3.91 -0.16
CA ILE A 176 5.67 4.34 0.36
C ILE A 176 6.41 3.14 0.98
N SER A 177 5.73 2.37 1.84
CA SER A 177 6.30 1.17 2.48
C SER A 177 6.76 0.13 1.47
N ASP A 178 5.97 -0.13 0.43
CA ASP A 178 6.33 -1.02 -0.66
C ASP A 178 7.65 -0.56 -1.31
N ARG A 179 7.79 0.73 -1.63
CA ARG A 179 9.02 1.28 -2.23
C ARG A 179 10.25 1.11 -1.34
N VAL A 180 10.10 1.28 -0.03
CA VAL A 180 11.18 1.05 0.95
C VAL A 180 11.58 -0.44 0.99
N THR A 181 10.60 -1.34 0.87
CA THR A 181 10.80 -2.79 0.96
C THR A 181 11.34 -3.39 -0.36
N PHE A 182 10.99 -2.81 -1.51
CA PHE A 182 11.45 -3.26 -2.83
C PHE A 182 12.91 -2.89 -3.13
N THR A 183 13.51 -1.96 -2.39
CA THR A 183 14.93 -1.63 -2.51
C THR A 183 15.83 -2.70 -1.85
N ASN A 184 16.41 -3.57 -2.70
CA ASN A 184 17.68 -4.28 -2.47
C ASN A 184 17.72 -5.53 -1.56
N ILE A 185 16.74 -6.42 -1.62
CA ILE A 185 17.07 -7.84 -1.39
C ILE A 185 17.44 -8.45 -2.75
N VAL A 186 18.72 -8.36 -3.14
CA VAL A 186 19.27 -9.38 -4.04
C VAL A 186 19.12 -10.69 -3.28
N PRO A 187 18.36 -11.68 -3.76
CA PRO A 187 18.15 -12.91 -3.01
C PRO A 187 19.51 -13.57 -2.76
N ARG A 188 19.87 -13.78 -1.48
CA ARG A 188 21.17 -14.35 -1.09
C ARG A 188 21.01 -15.72 -0.44
N THR A 189 19.85 -15.97 0.17
CA THR A 189 19.53 -17.24 0.82
C THR A 189 18.45 -17.98 0.03
N ARG A 190 18.39 -19.31 0.17
CA ARG A 190 17.33 -20.13 -0.43
C ARG A 190 15.93 -19.61 -0.09
N ASN A 191 15.69 -19.15 1.14
CA ASN A 191 14.41 -18.59 1.56
C ASN A 191 14.04 -17.30 0.81
N ASP A 192 15.02 -16.44 0.50
CA ASP A 192 14.77 -15.24 -0.30
C ASP A 192 14.31 -15.59 -1.72
N PHE A 193 14.87 -16.67 -2.30
CA PHE A 193 14.45 -17.18 -3.60
C PHE A 193 13.07 -17.85 -3.55
N LEU A 194 12.73 -18.56 -2.47
CA LEU A 194 11.43 -19.21 -2.30
C LEU A 194 10.26 -18.23 -2.26
N GLN A 195 10.47 -16.96 -1.91
CA GLN A 195 9.44 -15.90 -2.04
C GLN A 195 8.99 -15.67 -3.49
N TYR A 196 9.83 -16.04 -4.46
CA TYR A 196 9.53 -15.98 -5.90
C TYR A 196 9.16 -17.35 -6.47
N SER A 197 8.90 -18.36 -5.62
CA SER A 197 8.62 -19.72 -6.07
C SER A 197 7.32 -19.79 -6.88
N HIS A 198 7.40 -20.40 -8.06
CA HIS A 198 6.24 -20.68 -8.89
C HIS A 198 6.15 -22.17 -9.11
N GLN A 199 4.95 -22.71 -8.95
CA GLN A 199 4.68 -24.10 -9.25
C GLN A 199 4.37 -24.21 -10.74
N LEU A 200 5.28 -24.85 -11.49
CA LEU A 200 5.15 -25.05 -12.93
C LEU A 200 4.71 -26.48 -13.22
N THR A 201 3.88 -26.64 -14.25
CA THR A 201 3.45 -27.93 -14.76
C THR A 201 3.81 -28.08 -16.24
N LEU A 202 4.22 -29.29 -16.63
CA LEU A 202 4.66 -29.57 -17.99
C LEU A 202 3.46 -29.86 -18.90
N ASP A 203 3.54 -29.35 -20.12
CA ASP A 203 2.48 -29.46 -21.12
C ASP A 203 2.65 -30.71 -21.99
N LEU A 204 1.77 -31.68 -21.79
CA LEU A 204 1.68 -32.92 -22.56
C LEU A 204 1.48 -32.69 -24.07
N ASN A 205 0.89 -31.56 -24.48
CA ASN A 205 0.67 -31.24 -25.89
C ASN A 205 1.96 -30.86 -26.61
N THR A 206 2.96 -30.40 -25.86
CA THR A 206 4.29 -30.02 -26.38
C THR A 206 5.34 -31.11 -26.20
N LEU A 207 5.08 -32.07 -25.31
CA LEU A 207 6.00 -33.16 -24.93
C LEU A 207 6.43 -34.02 -26.13
N ASN A 208 7.74 -34.19 -26.31
CA ASN A 208 8.28 -35.11 -27.29
C ASN A 208 7.89 -36.58 -27.02
N LYS A 209 7.74 -37.38 -28.08
CA LYS A 209 7.29 -38.77 -28.00
C LYS A 209 8.28 -39.73 -27.31
N PHE A 210 9.55 -39.38 -27.13
CA PHE A 210 10.53 -40.15 -26.37
C PHE A 210 10.52 -39.82 -24.87
N LEU A 211 9.70 -38.87 -24.44
CA LEU A 211 9.60 -38.46 -23.03
C LEU A 211 8.29 -38.94 -22.39
N CYS A 212 8.37 -39.30 -21.11
CA CYS A 212 7.22 -39.62 -20.28
C CYS A 212 7.12 -38.65 -19.10
N LEU A 213 5.90 -38.23 -18.78
CA LEU A 213 5.60 -37.37 -17.64
C LEU A 213 4.96 -38.18 -16.51
N SER A 214 5.44 -37.96 -15.30
CA SER A 214 4.87 -38.53 -14.07
C SER A 214 4.84 -37.50 -12.95
N GLY A 215 4.31 -37.90 -11.78
CA GLY A 215 4.24 -37.02 -10.60
C GLY A 215 3.42 -35.75 -10.85
N SER A 216 2.22 -35.90 -11.43
CA SER A 216 1.35 -34.79 -11.83
C SER A 216 2.00 -33.83 -12.84
N ASN A 217 2.67 -34.39 -13.85
CA ASN A 217 3.38 -33.67 -14.92
C ASN A 217 4.53 -32.79 -14.43
N ARG A 218 5.30 -33.29 -13.45
CA ARG A 218 6.45 -32.56 -12.87
C ARG A 218 7.77 -33.32 -12.97
N VAL A 219 7.72 -34.61 -13.27
CA VAL A 219 8.89 -35.47 -13.43
C VAL A 219 8.94 -35.91 -14.88
N ILE A 220 10.08 -35.69 -15.53
CA ILE A 220 10.36 -36.15 -16.89
C ILE A 220 11.20 -37.41 -16.80
N THR A 221 10.86 -38.41 -17.59
CA THR A 221 11.65 -39.63 -17.75
C THR A 221 11.90 -39.85 -19.24
N ASP A 222 13.16 -40.08 -19.57
CA ASP A 222 13.58 -40.45 -20.92
C ASP A 222 13.23 -41.93 -21.17
N THR A 223 12.76 -42.23 -22.37
CA THR A 223 12.33 -43.58 -22.74
C THR A 223 12.94 -43.97 -24.08
N ASP A 224 13.50 -45.17 -24.15
CA ASP A 224 14.08 -45.71 -25.40
C ASP A 224 13.01 -46.12 -26.44
N THR A 225 11.73 -45.85 -26.17
CA THR A 225 10.59 -46.27 -27.01
C THR A 225 9.64 -45.10 -27.26
N VAL A 226 9.12 -45.02 -28.48
CA VAL A 226 8.16 -43.97 -28.88
C VAL A 226 6.85 -44.17 -28.13
N GLN A 227 6.48 -43.20 -27.31
CA GLN A 227 5.20 -43.15 -26.61
C GLN A 227 4.05 -42.75 -27.57
N SER A 228 2.89 -43.38 -27.37
CA SER A 228 1.71 -43.14 -28.21
C SER A 228 0.88 -41.96 -27.67
N TYR A 229 1.34 -40.74 -27.95
CA TYR A 229 0.58 -39.52 -27.68
C TYR A 229 -0.22 -39.06 -28.90
N PRO A 230 -1.40 -38.44 -28.72
CA PRO A 230 -2.13 -37.82 -29.81
C PRO A 230 -1.29 -36.75 -30.52
N ASP A 231 -1.39 -36.71 -31.86
CA ASP A 231 -0.71 -35.68 -32.64
C ASP A 231 -1.25 -34.28 -32.29
N HIS A 232 -0.34 -33.32 -32.19
CA HIS A 232 -0.64 -31.94 -31.82
C HIS A 232 0.33 -30.99 -32.52
N PRO A 233 -0.12 -29.85 -33.07
CA PRO A 233 0.75 -28.94 -33.85
C PRO A 233 1.92 -28.37 -33.05
N ASP A 234 1.78 -28.23 -31.74
CA ASP A 234 2.83 -27.70 -30.84
C ASP A 234 3.78 -28.79 -30.29
N ARG A 235 3.63 -30.06 -30.72
CA ARG A 235 4.44 -31.17 -30.22
C ARG A 235 5.83 -31.15 -30.85
N PHE A 236 6.87 -31.31 -30.02
CA PHE A 236 8.22 -31.45 -30.54
C PHE A 236 8.45 -32.86 -31.12
N ASP A 237 8.76 -32.94 -32.41
CA ASP A 237 9.01 -34.23 -33.07
C ASP A 237 10.48 -34.63 -33.11
N TYR A 238 11.40 -33.65 -33.08
CA TYR A 238 12.83 -33.90 -33.33
C TYR A 238 13.72 -33.87 -32.08
N TRP A 239 13.45 -32.96 -31.14
CA TRP A 239 14.26 -32.79 -29.93
C TRP A 239 13.46 -33.20 -28.69
N ASP A 240 14.12 -33.85 -27.73
CA ASP A 240 13.56 -34.28 -26.44
C ASP A 240 13.28 -33.08 -25.54
N GLN A 241 12.17 -32.40 -25.85
CA GLN A 241 11.77 -31.13 -25.26
C GLN A 241 10.33 -31.17 -24.76
N VAL A 242 10.06 -30.29 -23.80
CA VAL A 242 8.73 -30.02 -23.28
C VAL A 242 8.65 -28.58 -22.78
N LEU A 243 7.48 -27.95 -22.95
CA LEU A 243 7.18 -26.63 -22.43
C LEU A 243 6.38 -26.69 -21.14
N CYS A 244 6.43 -25.61 -20.35
CA CYS A 244 5.53 -25.43 -19.22
C CYS A 244 4.20 -24.84 -19.71
N ARG A 245 3.08 -25.21 -19.06
CA ARG A 245 1.75 -24.67 -19.37
C ARG A 245 1.63 -23.20 -18.97
N GLU A 246 2.24 -22.84 -17.84
CA GLU A 246 2.18 -21.49 -17.31
C GLU A 246 3.19 -20.58 -18.02
N SER A 247 2.73 -19.41 -18.46
CA SER A 247 3.62 -18.34 -18.87
C SER A 247 4.19 -17.64 -17.63
N VAL A 248 5.50 -17.41 -17.61
CA VAL A 248 6.15 -16.67 -16.53
C VAL A 248 6.48 -15.24 -16.95
N CYS A 249 6.34 -14.28 -16.02
CA CYS A 249 6.77 -12.90 -16.20
C CYS A 249 7.41 -12.38 -14.90
N GLY A 250 8.45 -11.53 -15.02
CA GLY A 250 9.16 -10.99 -13.85
C GLY A 250 10.15 -11.98 -13.20
N ARG A 251 10.35 -11.84 -11.88
CA ARG A 251 11.26 -12.70 -11.09
C ARG A 251 10.53 -13.98 -10.69
N CYS A 252 11.04 -15.13 -11.14
CA CYS A 252 10.49 -16.44 -10.80
C CYS A 252 11.61 -17.39 -10.37
N TYR A 253 11.30 -18.27 -9.42
CA TYR A 253 12.21 -19.29 -8.91
C TYR A 253 11.53 -20.66 -8.95
N TRP A 254 12.28 -21.71 -9.26
CA TRP A 254 11.85 -23.09 -9.19
C TRP A 254 13.08 -23.97 -8.94
N GLU A 255 12.86 -25.10 -8.28
CA GLU A 255 13.90 -26.09 -8.00
C GLU A 255 13.55 -27.39 -8.73
N LEU A 256 14.56 -28.05 -9.29
CA LEU A 256 14.41 -29.34 -9.96
C LEU A 256 15.27 -30.37 -9.21
N PRO A 257 14.65 -31.41 -8.60
CA PRO A 257 15.41 -32.54 -8.09
C PRO A 257 16.01 -33.31 -9.27
N TRP A 258 17.30 -33.64 -9.21
CA TRP A 258 18.01 -34.38 -10.26
C TRP A 258 18.59 -35.68 -9.70
N GLY A 259 18.43 -36.78 -10.44
CA GLY A 259 19.10 -38.04 -10.18
C GLY A 259 20.53 -38.04 -10.74
N LEU A 260 21.45 -38.74 -10.08
CA LEU A 260 22.85 -38.87 -10.49
C LEU A 260 22.95 -39.50 -11.89
N GLY A 261 23.22 -38.68 -12.93
CA GLY A 261 23.58 -39.20 -14.26
C GLY A 261 23.16 -38.39 -15.49
N ALA A 262 22.17 -37.49 -15.40
CA ALA A 262 21.65 -36.76 -16.57
C ALA A 262 22.11 -35.30 -16.62
N LYS A 263 22.50 -34.81 -17.81
CA LYS A 263 22.66 -33.37 -18.10
C LYS A 263 21.41 -32.88 -18.83
N MET A 264 20.56 -32.08 -18.17
CA MET A 264 19.46 -31.39 -18.84
C MET A 264 19.80 -29.89 -19.00
N PRO A 265 20.20 -29.42 -20.19
CA PRO A 265 20.34 -27.99 -20.43
C PRO A 265 18.97 -27.29 -20.40
N LEU A 266 18.87 -26.23 -19.59
CA LEU A 266 17.72 -25.33 -19.52
C LEU A 266 17.92 -24.18 -20.51
N ASN A 267 16.99 -24.00 -21.45
CA ASN A 267 17.07 -22.95 -22.46
C ASN A 267 15.83 -22.03 -22.44
N TRP A 268 16.02 -20.80 -22.89
CA TRP A 268 14.95 -19.80 -23.04
C TRP A 268 14.56 -19.68 -24.50
N THR A 269 13.27 -19.82 -24.82
CA THR A 269 12.76 -19.58 -26.17
C THR A 269 11.76 -18.42 -26.13
N LYS A 270 12.03 -17.36 -26.90
CA LYS A 270 11.16 -16.18 -27.00
C LYS A 270 10.23 -16.36 -28.20
N MET A 271 8.92 -16.49 -27.96
CA MET A 271 7.90 -16.49 -29.03
C MET A 271 7.30 -15.09 -29.21
N PRO A 272 6.77 -14.77 -30.42
CA PRO A 272 6.26 -13.44 -30.72
C PRO A 272 4.84 -13.27 -30.15
N LEU A 273 4.74 -12.78 -28.92
CA LEU A 273 3.61 -12.09 -28.27
C LEU A 273 3.81 -12.17 -26.75
N HIS A 274 4.61 -11.27 -26.16
CA HIS A 274 4.76 -11.01 -24.71
C HIS A 274 4.66 -12.21 -23.72
N LYS A 275 5.04 -13.41 -24.14
CA LYS A 275 5.06 -14.64 -23.34
C LYS A 275 6.37 -15.36 -23.62
N GLN A 276 7.23 -15.48 -22.61
CA GLN A 276 8.37 -16.37 -22.65
C GLN A 276 7.91 -17.74 -22.16
N ILE A 277 8.17 -18.79 -22.95
CA ILE A 277 7.91 -20.17 -22.56
C ILE A 277 9.27 -20.87 -22.42
N LYS A 278 9.47 -21.61 -21.34
CA LYS A 278 10.72 -22.33 -21.07
C LYS A 278 10.68 -23.72 -21.72
N SER A 279 11.75 -24.08 -22.41
CA SER A 279 12.00 -25.44 -22.90
C SER A 279 13.00 -26.14 -21.98
N ILE A 280 12.66 -27.34 -21.53
CA ILE A 280 13.59 -28.24 -20.82
C ILE A 280 14.05 -29.27 -21.86
N THR A 281 15.35 -29.39 -22.11
CA THR A 281 15.91 -30.36 -23.06
C THR A 281 16.56 -31.51 -22.28
N SER A 282 16.19 -32.77 -22.57
CA SER A 282 16.98 -33.94 -22.14
C SER A 282 18.19 -34.08 -23.06
N VAL A 283 19.41 -34.15 -22.51
CA VAL A 283 20.58 -34.62 -23.27
C VAL A 283 21.10 -35.87 -22.58
N ALA A 284 20.64 -37.03 -23.06
CA ALA A 284 21.25 -38.30 -22.73
C ALA A 284 22.53 -38.48 -23.57
N ASN A 285 23.70 -38.35 -22.94
CA ASN A 285 24.95 -38.81 -23.55
C ASN A 285 24.98 -40.34 -23.49
N LYS A 286 24.93 -41.01 -24.64
CA LYS A 286 25.38 -42.39 -24.76
C LYS A 286 26.90 -42.46 -24.54
N VAL A 287 27.34 -43.33 -23.63
CA VAL A 287 28.72 -43.84 -23.57
C VAL A 287 28.84 -45.02 -24.51
#